data_AF-A0A2V9DMJ3-F1
#
_entry.id   AF-A0A2V9DMJ3-F1
#
_cell.length_a   1.000
_cell.length_b   1.000
_cell.length_c   1.000
_cell.angle_alpha   90.00
_cell.angle_beta   90.00
_cell.angle_gamma   90.00
#
_symmetry.space_group_name_H-M   'P 1'
#
loop_
_entity.id
_entity.type
_entity.pdbx_description
1 polymer ?
#
loop_
_entity_poly.entity_id
_entity_poly.type
_entity_poly.pdbx_seq_one_letter_code
_entity_poly.pdbx_strand_id
1 'polypeptide(L)'
;MKRQVNVPLIAIVGEGLLSRLSFGLISFALPLYARHLGFSLSQVGILVALNSAVAVALKPLLGWAADRFGLKRTFVAAISLRSLVSLFLGFATAPWELFAIRTAHGLSMSLRDPSANALIAEHGGEKSVASAFAWYQTAKSVAGSVSKA
;
A
#
# COMPACT_ATOMS: atom_id res chain seq x y z
N MET A 1 -28.61 14.65 -17.13
CA MET A 1 -27.45 14.87 -16.26
C MET A 1 -26.31 13.92 -16.68
N LYS A 2 -25.32 14.40 -17.44
CA LYS A 2 -24.16 13.57 -17.80
C LYS A 2 -23.30 13.41 -16.54
N ARG A 3 -23.26 12.21 -15.95
CA ARG A 3 -22.23 11.86 -14.97
C ARG A 3 -20.88 12.01 -15.69
N GLN A 4 -20.18 13.11 -15.46
CA GLN A 4 -18.79 13.22 -15.90
C GLN A 4 -18.00 12.16 -15.12
N VAL A 5 -17.41 11.22 -15.86
CA VAL A 5 -16.60 10.15 -15.30
C VAL A 5 -15.33 10.80 -14.73
N ASN A 6 -15.17 10.75 -13.41
CA ASN A 6 -13.98 11.28 -12.76
C ASN A 6 -12.84 10.25 -12.87
N VAL A 7 -12.10 10.33 -13.98
CA VAL A 7 -11.00 9.41 -14.32
C VAL A 7 -9.96 9.29 -13.19
N PRO A 8 -9.52 10.39 -12.54
CA PRO A 8 -8.65 10.30 -11.37
C PRO A 8 -9.19 9.42 -10.23
N LEU A 9 -10.47 9.55 -9.87
CA LEU A 9 -11.06 8.74 -8.81
C LEU A 9 -11.09 7.25 -9.17
N ILE A 10 -11.44 6.92 -10.42
CA ILE A 10 -11.44 5.52 -10.89
C ILE A 10 -10.03 4.95 -10.82
N ALA A 11 -9.01 5.72 -11.22
CA ALA A 11 -7.62 5.29 -11.14
C ALA A 11 -7.19 5.01 -9.69
N ILE A 12 -7.57 5.85 -8.73
CA ILE A 12 -7.23 5.66 -7.31
C ILE A 12 -7.96 4.44 -6.73
N VAL A 13 -9.23 4.23 -7.09
CA VAL A 13 -10.00 3.05 -6.66
C VAL A 13 -9.40 1.77 -7.24
N GLY A 14 -9.08 1.76 -8.54
CA GLY A 14 -8.43 0.62 -9.21
C GLY A 14 -7.06 0.31 -8.62
N GLU A 15 -6.24 1.33 -8.37
CA GLU A 15 -4.96 1.16 -7.69
C GLU A 15 -5.14 0.62 -6.26
N GLY A 16 -6.14 1.08 -5.52
CA GLY A 16 -6.47 0.55 -4.19
C GLY A 16 -6.81 -0.95 -4.20
N LEU A 17 -7.57 -1.39 -5.19
CA LEU A 17 -7.89 -2.80 -5.39
C LEU A 17 -6.63 -3.62 -5.65
N LEU A 18 -5.88 -3.25 -6.68
CA LEU A 18 -4.66 -3.96 -7.09
C LEU A 18 -3.63 -3.97 -5.96
N SER A 19 -3.45 -2.83 -5.30
CA SER A 19 -2.45 -2.71 -4.26
C SER A 19 -2.76 -3.61 -3.07
N ARG A 20 -4.03 -3.68 -2.69
CA ARG A 20 -4.47 -4.50 -1.56
C ARG A 20 -4.42 -5.99 -1.87
N LEU A 21 -4.73 -6.38 -3.11
CA LEU A 21 -4.55 -7.75 -3.61
C LEU A 21 -3.09 -8.19 -3.48
N SER A 22 -2.15 -7.44 -4.07
CA SER A 22 -0.73 -7.79 -4.01
C SER A 22 -0.22 -7.83 -2.57
N PHE A 23 -0.63 -6.87 -1.72
CA PHE A 23 -0.22 -6.85 -0.32
C PHE A 23 -0.71 -8.09 0.44
N GLY A 24 -1.94 -8.53 0.20
CA GLY A 24 -2.50 -9.70 0.88
C GLY A 24 -1.79 -11.00 0.49
N LEU A 25 -1.51 -11.20 -0.80
CA LEU A 25 -0.73 -12.33 -1.30
C LEU A 25 0.67 -12.39 -0.66
N ILE A 26 1.37 -11.26 -0.64
CA ILE A 26 2.69 -11.14 0.01
C ILE A 26 2.59 -11.42 1.52
N SER A 27 1.54 -10.94 2.17
CA SER A 27 1.34 -11.13 3.61
C SER A 27 1.09 -12.59 3.97
N PHE A 28 0.43 -13.34 3.09
CA PHE A 28 0.20 -14.77 3.24
C PHE A 28 1.44 -15.60 2.93
N ALA A 29 2.11 -15.33 1.80
CA ALA A 29 3.25 -16.12 1.35
C ALA A 29 4.52 -15.86 2.16
N LEU A 30 4.77 -14.63 2.64
CA LEU A 30 6.07 -14.32 3.23
C LEU A 30 6.40 -15.09 4.51
N PRO A 31 5.49 -15.26 5.48
CA PRO A 31 5.80 -16.04 6.67
C PRO A 31 6.29 -17.45 6.34
N LEU A 32 5.67 -18.10 5.34
CA LEU A 32 6.06 -19.42 4.86
C LEU A 32 7.45 -19.39 4.21
N TYR A 33 7.69 -18.40 3.35
CA TYR A 33 8.97 -18.21 2.68
C TYR A 33 10.11 -17.94 3.67
N ALA A 34 9.89 -17.06 4.64
CA ALA A 34 10.86 -16.76 5.69
C ALA A 34 11.17 -17.98 6.56
N ARG A 35 10.18 -18.81 6.88
CA ARG A 35 10.40 -20.10 7.57
C ARG A 35 11.25 -21.06 6.74
N HIS A 36 11.05 -21.10 5.42
CA HIS A 36 11.87 -21.91 4.52
C HIS A 36 13.32 -21.43 4.47
N LEU A 37 13.57 -20.12 4.56
CA LEU A 37 14.91 -19.53 4.70
C LEU A 37 15.53 -19.69 6.11
N GLY A 38 14.90 -20.46 7.00
CA GLY A 38 15.43 -20.78 8.33
C GLY A 38 15.13 -19.76 9.43
N PHE A 39 14.26 -18.78 9.19
CA PHE A 39 13.88 -17.81 10.24
C PHE A 39 13.21 -18.53 11.42
N SER A 40 13.52 -18.11 12.65
CA SER A 40 12.76 -18.49 13.84
C SER A 40 11.34 -17.88 13.80
N LEU A 41 10.43 -18.43 14.61
CA LEU A 41 9.06 -17.90 14.71
C LEU A 41 9.05 -16.44 15.18
N SER A 42 9.95 -16.07 16.11
CA SER A 42 10.10 -14.70 16.58
C SER A 42 10.58 -13.76 15.49
N GLN A 43 11.56 -14.17 14.67
CA GLN A 43 12.05 -13.36 13.55
C GLN A 43 10.97 -13.15 12.48
N VAL A 44 10.15 -14.16 12.19
CA VAL A 44 8.99 -14.01 11.29
C VAL A 44 7.98 -13.00 11.85
N GLY A 45 7.70 -13.06 13.15
CA GLY A 45 6.84 -12.09 13.83
C GLY A 45 7.36 -10.65 13.67
N ILE A 46 8.65 -10.44 13.91
CA ILE A 46 9.31 -9.14 13.71
C ILE A 46 9.22 -8.70 12.24
N LEU A 47 9.49 -9.60 11.30
CA LEU A 47 9.45 -9.31 9.86
C LEU A 47 8.05 -8.87 9.38
N VAL A 48 6.99 -9.49 9.92
CA VAL A 48 5.60 -9.10 9.65
C VAL A 48 5.25 -7.76 10.31
N ALA A 49 5.66 -7.55 11.56
CA ALA A 49 5.42 -6.33 12.29
C ALA A 49 6.16 -5.11 11.71
N LEU A 50 7.37 -5.31 11.18
CA LEU A 50 8.25 -4.24 10.70
C LEU A 50 7.57 -3.35 9.66
N ASN A 51 6.84 -3.93 8.71
CA ASN A 51 6.11 -3.15 7.70
C ASN A 51 5.13 -2.16 8.36
N SER A 52 4.35 -2.63 9.33
CA SER A 52 3.38 -1.79 10.06
C SER A 52 4.08 -0.79 10.97
N ALA A 53 5.17 -1.18 11.64
CA ALA A 53 5.94 -0.31 12.51
C ALA A 53 6.53 0.88 11.74
N VAL A 54 7.19 0.61 10.62
CA VAL A 54 7.71 1.63 9.70
C VAL A 54 6.57 2.48 9.16
N ALA A 55 5.47 1.85 8.76
CA ALA A 55 4.31 2.57 8.23
C ALA A 55 3.80 3.61 9.23
N VAL A 56 3.57 3.20 10.48
CA VAL A 56 3.08 4.08 11.56
C VAL A 56 4.08 5.16 11.91
N ALA A 57 5.35 4.80 12.08
CA ALA A 57 6.41 5.74 12.47
C ALA A 57 6.61 6.86 11.44
N LEU A 58 6.59 6.52 10.15
CA LEU A 58 6.89 7.48 9.08
C LEU A 58 5.65 8.15 8.48
N LYS A 59 4.43 7.68 8.78
CA LYS A 59 3.18 8.24 8.23
C LYS A 59 3.03 9.75 8.45
N PRO A 60 3.25 10.30 9.66
CA PRO A 60 3.12 11.76 9.86
C PRO A 60 4.11 12.56 9.02
N LEU A 61 5.38 12.12 8.99
CA LEU A 61 6.44 12.79 8.25
C LEU A 61 6.23 12.73 6.75
N LEU A 62 5.91 11.54 6.22
CA LEU A 62 5.70 11.34 4.79
C LEU A 62 4.36 11.89 4.31
N GLY A 63 3.35 11.96 5.18
CA GLY A 63 2.11 12.69 4.92
C GLY A 63 2.37 14.19 4.74
N TRP A 64 3.09 14.81 5.68
CA TRP A 64 3.50 16.22 5.54
C TRP A 64 4.35 16.46 4.28
N ALA A 65 5.25 15.54 3.95
CA ALA A 65 6.02 15.61 2.72
C ALA A 65 5.12 15.52 1.47
N ALA A 66 4.09 14.67 1.47
CA ALA A 66 3.13 14.57 0.37
C ALA A 66 2.38 15.88 0.12
N ASP A 67 1.95 16.55 1.19
CA ASP A 67 1.27 17.84 1.09
C ASP A 67 2.20 18.91 0.51
N ARG A 68 3.50 18.89 0.86
CA ARG A 68 4.50 19.86 0.37
C ARG A 68 4.96 19.62 -1.06
N PHE A 69 5.18 18.36 -1.45
CA PHE A 69 5.74 18.01 -2.77
C PHE A 69 4.67 17.72 -3.84
N GLY A 70 3.40 17.72 -3.42
CA GLY A 70 2.23 17.54 -4.28
C GLY A 70 1.73 16.10 -4.32
N LEU A 71 0.45 15.94 -3.95
CA LEU A 71 -0.21 14.65 -3.72
C LEU A 71 -0.12 13.67 -4.90
N LYS A 72 -0.31 14.16 -6.13
CA LYS A 72 -0.24 13.31 -7.33
C LYS A 72 1.17 12.76 -7.55
N ARG A 73 2.20 13.59 -7.38
CA ARG A 73 3.59 13.19 -7.61
C ARG A 73 4.04 12.19 -6.55
N THR A 74 3.72 12.45 -5.29
CA THR A 74 4.05 11.54 -4.18
C THR A 74 3.28 10.23 -4.24
N PHE A 75 2.00 10.27 -4.64
CA PHE A 75 1.22 9.06 -4.88
C PHE A 75 1.85 8.18 -5.97
N VAL A 76 2.20 8.76 -7.13
CA VAL A 76 2.85 8.04 -8.23
C VAL A 76 4.21 7.47 -7.79
N ALA A 77 5.03 8.26 -7.09
CA ALA A 77 6.31 7.79 -6.58
C ALA A 77 6.14 6.61 -5.60
N ALA A 78 5.14 6.68 -4.72
CA ALA A 78 4.87 5.63 -3.75
C ALA A 78 4.41 4.32 -4.40
N ILE A 79 3.52 4.38 -5.40
CA ILE A 79 3.08 3.17 -6.12
C ILE A 79 4.20 2.58 -6.98
N SER A 80 5.06 3.42 -7.58
CA SER A 80 6.24 2.96 -8.31
C SER A 80 7.22 2.24 -7.39
N LEU A 81 7.53 2.82 -6.23
CA LEU A 81 8.36 2.18 -5.21
C LEU A 81 7.75 0.84 -4.78
N ARG A 82 6.45 0.80 -4.52
CA ARG A 82 5.76 -0.40 -4.09
C ARG A 82 5.81 -1.53 -5.14
N SER A 83 5.67 -1.19 -6.42
CA SER A 83 5.81 -2.14 -7.53
C SER A 83 7.21 -2.71 -7.62
N LEU A 84 8.24 -1.86 -7.49
CA LEU A 84 9.64 -2.30 -7.47
C LEU A 84 9.92 -3.24 -6.29
N VAL A 85 9.47 -2.87 -5.09
CA VAL A 85 9.61 -3.68 -3.87
C VAL A 85 8.91 -5.03 -4.03
N SER A 86 7.74 -5.06 -4.65
CA SER A 86 7.00 -6.31 -4.91
C SER A 86 7.75 -7.21 -5.90
N LEU A 87 8.41 -6.64 -6.90
CA LEU A 87 9.24 -7.37 -7.86
C LEU A 87 10.47 -7.98 -7.18
N PHE A 88 11.20 -7.18 -6.40
CA PHE A 88 12.42 -7.63 -5.71
C PHE A 88 12.15 -8.73 -4.66
N LEU A 89 10.94 -8.80 -4.11
CA LEU A 89 10.57 -9.87 -3.20
C LEU A 89 10.71 -11.27 -3.82
N GLY A 90 10.47 -11.41 -5.13
CA GLY A 90 10.63 -12.69 -5.82
C GLY A 90 12.08 -13.14 -5.99
N PHE A 91 13.05 -12.24 -5.81
CA PHE A 91 14.48 -12.50 -5.95
C PHE A 91 15.22 -12.53 -4.62
N ALA A 92 14.54 -12.27 -3.50
CA ALA A 92 15.16 -12.25 -2.19
C ALA A 92 15.53 -13.67 -1.78
N THR A 93 16.81 -13.91 -1.51
CA THR A 93 17.35 -15.22 -1.09
C THR A 93 17.99 -15.17 0.29
N ALA A 94 18.36 -13.97 0.77
CA ALA A 94 19.00 -13.77 2.06
C ALA A 94 18.06 -13.15 3.11
N PRO A 95 18.22 -13.49 4.40
CA PRO A 95 17.38 -12.95 5.48
C PRO A 95 17.31 -11.43 5.56
N TRP A 96 18.44 -10.75 5.37
CA TRP A 96 18.50 -9.28 5.46
C TRP A 96 17.76 -8.59 4.31
N GLU A 97 17.66 -9.22 3.15
CA GLU A 97 16.92 -8.70 1.99
C GLU A 97 15.44 -8.60 2.31
N LEU A 98 14.88 -9.60 3.00
CA LEU A 98 13.48 -9.57 3.44
C LEU A 98 13.20 -8.39 4.38
N PHE A 99 14.11 -8.09 5.30
CA PHE A 99 13.98 -6.93 6.20
C PHE A 99 14.07 -5.60 5.45
N ALA A 100 15.00 -5.48 4.50
CA ALA A 100 15.15 -4.29 3.66
C ALA A 100 13.88 -4.06 2.81
N ILE A 101 13.39 -5.12 2.15
CA ILE A 101 12.18 -5.11 1.34
C ILE A 101 10.97 -4.72 2.20
N ARG A 102 10.85 -5.26 3.41
CA ARG A 102 9.74 -4.93 4.33
C ARG A 102 9.77 -3.50 4.82
N THR A 103 10.96 -2.96 5.07
CA THR A 103 11.13 -1.55 5.39
C THR A 103 10.69 -0.67 4.22
N ALA A 104 11.15 -0.98 3.00
CA ALA A 104 10.77 -0.23 1.79
C ALA A 104 9.26 -0.30 1.50
N HIS A 105 8.64 -1.45 1.76
CA HIS A 105 7.19 -1.61 1.64
C HIS A 105 6.45 -0.72 2.66
N GLY A 106 6.94 -0.65 3.90
CA GLY A 106 6.44 0.27 4.93
C GLY A 106 6.55 1.74 4.51
N LEU A 107 7.70 2.18 3.97
CA LEU A 107 7.88 3.54 3.44
C LEU A 107 6.86 3.86 2.34
N SER A 108 6.69 2.93 1.39
CA SER A 108 5.72 3.11 0.29
C SER A 108 4.29 3.26 0.84
N MET A 109 3.93 2.47 1.85
CA MET A 109 2.61 2.52 2.50
C MET A 109 2.40 3.84 3.24
N SER A 110 3.43 4.37 3.91
CA SER A 110 3.37 5.64 4.62
C SER A 110 3.10 6.84 3.72
N LEU A 111 3.59 6.81 2.48
CA LEU A 111 3.39 7.90 1.52
C LEU A 111 2.10 7.71 0.71
N ARG A 112 1.81 6.46 0.31
CA ARG A 112 0.69 6.12 -0.57
C ARG A 112 -0.67 6.33 0.11
N ASP A 113 -0.85 5.87 1.34
CA ASP A 113 -2.14 5.95 2.04
C ASP A 113 -2.64 7.40 2.25
N PRO A 114 -1.85 8.34 2.82
CA PRO A 114 -2.31 9.72 2.99
C PRO A 114 -2.52 10.41 1.65
N SER A 115 -1.62 10.20 0.67
CA SER A 115 -1.75 10.79 -0.67
C SER A 115 -3.03 10.33 -1.37
N ALA A 116 -3.38 9.04 -1.29
CA ALA A 116 -4.61 8.50 -1.85
C ALA A 116 -5.86 9.13 -1.22
N ASN A 117 -5.90 9.22 0.12
CA ASN A 117 -7.03 9.78 0.85
C ASN A 117 -7.21 11.28 0.51
N ALA A 118 -6.12 12.04 0.45
CA ALA A 118 -6.17 13.45 0.10
C ALA A 118 -6.60 13.67 -1.36
N LEU A 119 -6.10 12.85 -2.30
CA LEU A 119 -6.55 12.91 -3.71
C LEU A 119 -8.04 12.57 -3.86
N ILE A 120 -8.55 11.58 -3.11
CA ILE A 120 -9.98 11.28 -3.08
C ILE A 120 -10.78 12.47 -2.56
N ALA A 121 -10.30 13.15 -1.52
CA ALA A 121 -10.95 14.35 -1.00
C ALA A 121 -10.96 15.49 -2.02
N GLU A 122 -9.84 15.74 -2.70
CA GLU A 122 -9.68 16.79 -3.72
C GLU A 122 -10.59 16.56 -4.94
N HIS A 123 -10.73 15.31 -5.38
CA HIS A 123 -11.51 14.97 -6.58
C HIS A 123 -12.95 14.55 -6.27
N GLY A 124 -13.26 14.22 -5.01
CA GLY A 124 -14.52 13.62 -4.57
C GLY A 124 -15.73 14.55 -4.63
N GLY A 125 -15.52 15.87 -4.55
CA GLY A 125 -16.59 16.88 -4.44
C GLY A 125 -17.39 16.75 -3.13
N GLU A 126 -17.90 17.86 -2.58
CA GLU A 126 -18.55 17.86 -1.25
C GLU A 126 -19.71 16.84 -1.12
N LYS A 127 -20.49 16.65 -2.18
CA LYS A 127 -21.65 15.73 -2.17
C LYS A 127 -21.30 14.27 -2.44
N SER A 128 -20.13 13.97 -3.00
CA SER A 128 -19.77 12.61 -3.46
C SER A 128 -18.48 12.06 -2.86
N VAL A 129 -17.75 12.84 -2.07
CA VAL A 129 -16.50 12.40 -1.43
C VAL A 129 -16.69 11.17 -0.55
N ALA A 130 -17.79 11.10 0.21
CA ALA A 130 -18.13 9.93 1.02
C ALA A 130 -18.35 8.68 0.15
N SER A 131 -19.01 8.82 -1.00
CA SER A 131 -19.20 7.72 -1.95
C SER A 131 -17.88 7.29 -2.58
N ALA A 132 -16.99 8.22 -2.90
CA ALA A 132 -15.66 7.90 -3.43
C ALA A 132 -14.81 7.13 -2.42
N PHE A 133 -14.81 7.54 -1.14
CA PHE A 133 -14.17 6.78 -0.07
C PHE A 133 -14.80 5.40 0.12
N ALA A 134 -16.14 5.30 0.07
CA ALA A 134 -16.83 4.03 0.18
C ALA A 134 -16.40 3.06 -0.94
N TRP A 135 -16.37 3.52 -2.19
CA TRP A 135 -15.90 2.70 -3.32
C TRP A 135 -14.44 2.28 -3.16
N TYR A 136 -13.56 3.19 -2.77
CA TYR A 136 -12.15 2.90 -2.51
C TYR A 136 -11.95 1.84 -1.42
N GLN A 137 -12.72 1.92 -0.33
CA GLN A 137 -12.63 0.98 0.78
C GLN A 137 -13.26 -0.37 0.43
N THR A 138 -14.38 -0.38 -0.27
CA THR A 138 -14.99 -1.62 -0.81
C THR A 138 -14.01 -2.36 -1.71
N ALA A 139 -13.38 -1.65 -2.66
CA ALA A 139 -12.41 -2.23 -3.56
C ALA A 139 -11.24 -2.88 -2.82
N LYS A 140 -10.71 -2.19 -1.79
CA LYS A 140 -9.66 -2.74 -0.91
C LYS A 140 -10.14 -3.92 -0.07
N SER A 141 -11.37 -3.91 0.44
CA SER A 141 -11.90 -5.01 1.24
C SER A 141 -12.09 -6.28 0.40
N VAL A 142 -12.70 -6.17 -0.78
CA VAL A 142 -12.85 -7.28 -1.74
C VAL A 142 -11.48 -7.87 -2.09
N ALA A 143 -10.53 -7.01 -2.46
CA ALA A 143 -9.16 -7.40 -2.73
C ALA A 143 -8.50 -8.14 -1.54
N GLY A 144 -8.70 -7.64 -0.33
CA GLY A 144 -8.18 -8.24 0.89
C GLY A 144 -8.76 -9.62 1.18
N SER A 145 -10.05 -9.82 0.93
CA SER A 145 -10.69 -11.13 1.09
C SER A 145 -10.20 -12.15 0.07
N VAL A 146 -10.13 -11.77 -1.21
CA VAL A 146 -9.67 -12.66 -2.29
C VAL A 146 -8.20 -13.04 -2.12
N SER A 147 -7.36 -12.13 -1.63
CA SER A 147 -5.91 -12.37 -1.49
C SER A 147 -5.51 -13.41 -0.42
N LYS A 148 -6.46 -13.87 0.40
CA LYS A 148 -6.22 -14.79 1.53
C LYS A 148 -7.12 -16.02 1.51
N ALA A 149 -7.98 -16.12 0.49
CA ALA A 149 -8.84 -17.28 0.26
C ALA A 149 -8.03 -18.36 -0.47
#